data_AF-A0AAU9TQB2-F1
#
_entry.id   AF-A0AAU9TQB2-F1
#
_cell.length_a   1.000
_cell.length_b   1.000
_cell.length_c   1.000
_cell.angle_alpha   90.00
_cell.angle_beta   90.00
_cell.angle_gamma   90.00
#
_symmetry.space_group_name_H-M   'P 1'
#
loop_
_entity.id
_entity.type
_entity.pdbx_description
1 polymer ?
#
loop_
_entity_poly.entity_id
_entity_poly.type
_entity_poly.pdbx_seq_one_letter_code
_entity_poly.pdbx_strand_id
1 'polypeptide(L)'
;MAAKRILRPNEIEDCLNEEIENEDCSETEDFLETSDHQSDSEQEADNDIVQSEPETASEQLQHRQSIRRPAPSLRRPDLDCVPLSILRKGYYIGKDKSTVWSNEEPTRNVRTRSHNIIREHPGPCLEALNSTTPLEAFCLFFTDEIMGKIVGFTNIYISEKVKDHFERERDCKPTNITEVKASLELLFYIGKLRIAHLNTKDLWATDGSGCDICISAMSRKRFHFLSTK
;
A
#
# COMPACT_ATOMS: atom_id res chain seq x y z
N MET A 1 -3.22 26.43 49.33
CA MET A 1 -2.18 25.38 49.37
C MET A 1 -2.87 24.05 49.65
N ALA A 2 -3.00 23.18 48.65
CA ALA A 2 -3.60 21.86 48.83
C ALA A 2 -2.55 20.88 49.36
N ALA A 3 -2.81 20.25 50.51
CA ALA A 3 -1.91 19.27 51.10
C ALA A 3 -1.89 18.00 50.22
N LYS A 4 -0.69 17.61 49.77
CA LYS A 4 -0.49 16.34 49.07
C LYS A 4 -0.63 15.20 50.09
N ARG A 5 -1.75 14.46 50.01
CA ARG A 5 -1.94 13.20 50.73
C ARG A 5 -1.07 12.14 50.06
N ILE A 6 -0.18 11.52 50.84
CA ILE A 6 0.61 10.36 50.40
C ILE A 6 -0.29 9.14 50.52
N LEU A 7 -0.59 8.50 49.39
CA LEU A 7 -1.37 7.27 49.32
C LEU A 7 -0.52 6.10 49.83
N ARG A 8 -1.15 5.14 50.52
CA ARG A 8 -0.48 3.93 51.01
C ARG A 8 -0.33 2.91 49.86
N PRO A 9 0.70 2.05 49.87
CA PRO A 9 0.98 1.12 48.77
C PRO A 9 -0.23 0.27 48.35
N ASN A 10 -1.04 -0.15 49.32
CA ASN A 10 -2.18 -1.04 49.10
C ASN A 10 -3.40 -0.33 48.49
N GLU A 11 -3.48 1.00 48.56
CA GLU A 11 -4.62 1.76 48.00
C GLU A 11 -4.59 1.76 46.46
N ILE A 12 -3.43 1.46 45.86
CA ILE A 12 -3.28 1.32 44.40
C ILE A 12 -3.74 -0.06 43.93
N GLU A 13 -3.42 -1.12 44.68
CA GLU A 13 -3.86 -2.49 44.38
C GLU A 13 -5.39 -2.61 44.52
N ASP A 14 -5.98 -1.95 45.52
CA ASP A 14 -7.44 -1.94 45.72
C ASP A 14 -8.17 -1.26 44.55
N CYS A 15 -7.63 -0.15 43.99
CA CYS A 15 -8.21 0.51 42.82
C CYS A 15 -8.10 -0.33 41.53
N LEU A 16 -7.01 -1.08 41.37
CA LEU A 16 -6.84 -1.96 40.20
C LEU A 16 -7.74 -3.20 40.27
N ASN A 17 -7.96 -3.75 41.46
CA ASN A 17 -8.85 -4.89 41.67
C ASN A 17 -10.33 -4.51 41.47
N GLU A 18 -10.75 -3.30 41.87
CA GLU A 18 -12.10 -2.79 41.57
C GLU A 18 -12.35 -2.59 40.06
N GLU A 19 -11.33 -2.27 39.25
CA GLU A 19 -11.48 -2.17 37.79
C GLU A 19 -11.61 -3.53 37.12
N ILE A 20 -11.03 -4.59 37.69
CA ILE A 20 -11.08 -5.97 37.17
C ILE A 20 -12.43 -6.63 37.49
N GLU A 21 -13.01 -6.39 38.66
CA GLU A 21 -14.32 -6.99 39.05
C GLU A 21 -15.52 -6.36 38.32
N ASN A 22 -15.35 -5.19 37.70
CA ASN A 22 -16.41 -4.51 36.93
C ASN A 22 -16.41 -4.86 35.43
N GLU A 23 -15.51 -5.73 34.96
CA GLU A 23 -15.53 -6.31 33.61
C GLU A 23 -16.38 -7.61 33.58
N ASP A 24 -17.63 -7.51 34.04
CA ASP A 24 -18.60 -8.59 33.89
C ASP A 24 -19.07 -8.65 32.42
N CYS A 25 -18.49 -9.61 31.70
CA CYS A 25 -18.88 -10.03 30.36
C CYS A 25 -20.29 -10.63 30.37
N SER A 26 -21.33 -9.81 30.20
CA SER A 26 -22.64 -10.32 29.78
C SER A 26 -22.62 -10.53 28.25
N GLU A 27 -22.30 -11.74 27.84
CA GLU A 27 -22.51 -12.26 26.49
C GLU A 27 -24.01 -12.39 26.21
N THR A 28 -24.53 -11.68 25.22
CA THR A 28 -25.68 -12.13 24.44
C THR A 28 -25.31 -12.01 22.98
N GLU A 29 -24.82 -13.14 22.46
CA GLU A 29 -24.66 -13.43 21.05
C GLU A 29 -26.03 -13.39 20.37
N ASP A 30 -26.20 -12.52 19.36
CA ASP A 30 -27.15 -12.78 18.29
C ASP A 30 -26.72 -12.03 17.01
N PHE A 31 -25.74 -12.61 16.31
CA PHE A 31 -25.55 -12.33 14.89
C PHE A 31 -25.07 -13.58 14.19
N LEU A 32 -26.01 -14.25 13.51
CA LEU A 32 -25.75 -15.39 12.65
C LEU A 32 -24.97 -14.90 11.41
N GLU A 33 -23.65 -15.05 11.44
CA GLU A 33 -22.78 -14.76 10.30
C GLU A 33 -22.74 -15.96 9.36
N THR A 34 -23.52 -15.92 8.28
CA THR A 34 -23.32 -16.80 7.12
C THR A 34 -22.36 -16.13 6.14
N SER A 35 -21.10 -16.56 6.13
CA SER A 35 -20.08 -16.14 5.17
C SER A 35 -19.98 -17.14 4.02
N ASP A 36 -20.53 -16.79 2.86
CA ASP A 36 -20.28 -17.49 1.59
C ASP A 36 -19.17 -16.77 0.80
N HIS A 37 -17.91 -17.06 1.14
CA HIS A 37 -16.75 -16.65 0.35
C HIS A 37 -15.99 -17.88 -0.15
N GLN A 38 -16.31 -18.34 -1.35
CA GLN A 38 -15.43 -19.21 -2.13
C GLN A 38 -14.35 -18.34 -2.79
N SER A 39 -13.18 -18.27 -2.15
CA SER A 39 -11.98 -17.72 -2.79
C SER A 39 -11.16 -18.89 -3.34
N ASP A 40 -11.40 -19.23 -4.60
CA ASP A 40 -10.56 -20.15 -5.35
C ASP A 40 -9.46 -19.33 -6.03
N SER A 41 -8.20 -19.58 -5.67
CA SER A 41 -7.05 -18.93 -6.30
C SER A 41 -5.84 -19.84 -6.19
N GLU A 42 -5.72 -20.75 -7.16
CA GLU A 42 -4.46 -21.42 -7.47
C GLU A 42 -3.62 -20.51 -8.38
N GLN A 43 -2.44 -20.10 -7.91
CA GLN A 43 -1.37 -19.59 -8.75
C GLN A 43 -0.08 -20.29 -8.35
N GLU A 44 0.41 -21.16 -9.23
CA GLU A 44 1.77 -21.67 -9.16
C GLU A 44 2.76 -20.55 -9.53
N ALA A 45 3.70 -20.27 -8.63
CA ALA A 45 4.81 -19.36 -8.87
C ALA A 45 6.10 -20.17 -8.94
N ASP A 46 6.62 -20.25 -10.16
CA ASP A 46 7.96 -20.74 -10.50
C ASP A 46 9.02 -19.76 -9.95
N ASN A 47 9.98 -20.28 -9.19
CA ASN A 47 10.91 -19.52 -8.37
C ASN A 47 12.35 -19.80 -8.82
N ASP A 48 12.84 -19.05 -9.80
CA ASP A 48 14.28 -19.00 -10.13
C ASP A 48 14.88 -17.66 -9.67
N ILE A 49 15.46 -17.68 -8.47
CA ILE A 49 16.20 -16.59 -7.84
C ILE A 49 17.66 -16.70 -8.27
N VAL A 50 18.14 -15.77 -9.10
CA VAL A 50 19.58 -15.52 -9.29
C VAL A 50 19.96 -14.30 -8.45
N GLN A 51 20.76 -14.54 -7.41
CA GLN A 51 21.35 -13.52 -6.54
C GLN A 51 22.48 -12.77 -7.28
N SER A 52 22.51 -11.45 -7.16
CA SER A 52 23.76 -10.69 -7.29
C SER A 52 23.79 -9.53 -6.29
N GLU A 53 24.81 -9.55 -5.43
CA GLU A 53 25.14 -8.52 -4.46
C GLU A 53 25.88 -7.33 -5.09
N PRO A 54 25.93 -6.16 -4.42
CA PRO A 54 26.48 -4.93 -4.96
C PRO A 54 27.96 -4.74 -4.56
N GLU A 55 28.80 -4.29 -5.48
CA GLU A 55 30.11 -3.71 -5.14
C GLU A 55 30.19 -2.23 -5.52
N THR A 56 30.72 -1.46 -4.57
CA THR A 56 30.80 -0.01 -4.55
C THR A 56 32.24 0.43 -4.85
N ALA A 57 32.35 1.61 -5.47
CA ALA A 57 33.51 2.53 -5.52
C ALA A 57 34.69 2.21 -6.46
N SER A 58 34.93 3.08 -7.45
CA SER A 58 35.92 4.17 -7.35
C SER A 58 36.26 4.78 -8.72
N GLU A 59 36.27 6.10 -8.79
CA GLU A 59 36.72 6.91 -9.91
C GLU A 59 38.22 6.72 -10.17
N GLN A 60 38.61 6.29 -11.38
CA GLN A 60 39.91 6.64 -11.96
C GLN A 60 39.80 6.86 -13.48
N LEU A 61 39.94 8.14 -13.87
CA LEU A 61 40.14 8.62 -15.23
C LEU A 61 41.50 8.14 -15.76
N GLN A 62 41.51 7.13 -16.64
CA GLN A 62 42.66 6.86 -17.51
C GLN A 62 42.22 6.55 -18.94
N HIS A 63 42.42 7.56 -19.80
CA HIS A 63 42.81 7.46 -21.20
C HIS A 63 42.39 6.19 -21.97
N ARG A 64 41.11 6.11 -22.38
CA ARG A 64 40.66 5.07 -23.32
C ARG A 64 41.13 5.41 -24.74
N GLN A 65 42.30 4.86 -25.10
CA GLN A 65 42.64 4.63 -26.50
C GLN A 65 41.46 3.92 -27.19
N SER A 66 41.10 4.41 -28.38
CA SER A 66 40.06 3.84 -29.22
C SER A 66 40.38 2.38 -29.51
N ILE A 67 39.79 1.46 -28.74
CA ILE A 67 39.70 0.07 -29.15
C ILE A 67 38.76 0.07 -30.34
N ARG A 68 39.32 0.09 -31.56
CA ARG A 68 38.59 -0.29 -32.77
C ARG A 68 38.12 -1.73 -32.55
N ARG A 69 36.87 -1.88 -32.09
CA ARG A 69 36.21 -3.18 -32.08
C ARG A 69 36.27 -3.71 -33.52
N PRO A 70 36.78 -4.93 -33.75
CA PRO A 70 36.64 -5.57 -35.05
C PRO A 70 35.15 -5.58 -35.40
N ALA A 71 34.80 -5.29 -36.66
CA ALA A 71 33.43 -5.42 -37.12
C ALA A 71 32.93 -6.83 -36.72
N PRO A 72 31.77 -6.96 -36.05
CA PRO A 72 31.26 -8.27 -35.69
C PRO A 72 31.10 -9.07 -36.98
N SER A 73 31.60 -10.31 -36.97
CA SER A 73 31.46 -11.22 -38.10
C SER A 73 29.99 -11.28 -38.50
N LEU A 74 29.71 -10.92 -39.76
CA LEU A 74 28.37 -10.81 -40.36
C LEU A 74 27.55 -12.12 -40.41
N ARG A 75 27.99 -13.18 -39.72
CA ARG A 75 27.20 -14.41 -39.59
C ARG A 75 26.23 -14.23 -38.43
N ARG A 76 24.99 -13.93 -38.80
CA ARG A 76 23.78 -13.96 -37.97
C ARG A 76 23.15 -15.35 -38.12
N PRO A 77 23.44 -16.32 -37.22
CA PRO A 77 23.02 -17.72 -37.37
C PRO A 77 21.49 -17.90 -37.34
N ASP A 78 20.79 -16.91 -36.77
CA ASP A 78 19.34 -16.76 -36.77
C ASP A 78 18.73 -16.54 -38.16
N LEU A 79 19.54 -16.14 -39.15
CA LEU A 79 19.08 -15.83 -40.51
C LEU A 79 19.33 -16.97 -41.52
N ASP A 80 19.98 -18.06 -41.13
CA ASP A 80 20.35 -19.17 -42.03
C ASP A 80 19.12 -19.95 -42.56
N CYS A 81 17.98 -19.90 -41.84
CA CYS A 81 16.72 -20.52 -42.25
C CYS A 81 15.79 -19.57 -43.02
N VAL A 82 16.18 -18.30 -43.22
CA VAL A 82 15.36 -17.30 -43.92
C VAL A 82 15.74 -17.29 -45.41
N PRO A 83 14.79 -17.46 -46.34
CA PRO A 83 15.07 -17.40 -47.77
C PRO A 83 15.88 -16.15 -48.15
N LEU A 84 16.94 -16.32 -48.94
CA LEU A 84 17.81 -15.22 -49.38
C LEU A 84 17.03 -14.09 -50.08
N SER A 85 15.90 -14.41 -50.72
CA SER A 85 14.99 -13.44 -51.33
C SER A 85 14.38 -12.46 -50.33
N ILE A 86 14.17 -12.88 -49.08
CA ILE A 86 13.64 -12.05 -47.99
C ILE A 86 14.76 -11.22 -47.38
N LEU A 87 15.94 -11.81 -47.15
CA LEU A 87 17.11 -11.10 -46.62
C LEU A 87 17.58 -9.95 -47.52
N ARG A 88 17.48 -10.13 -48.85
CA ARG A 88 17.86 -9.10 -49.83
C ARG A 88 16.90 -7.92 -49.91
N LYS A 89 15.72 -8.03 -49.30
CA LYS A 89 14.65 -7.02 -49.41
C LYS A 89 14.85 -5.83 -48.46
N GLY A 90 15.69 -5.97 -47.43
CA GLY A 90 15.99 -4.90 -46.45
C GLY A 90 14.85 -4.60 -45.46
N TYR A 91 13.70 -5.26 -45.59
CA TYR A 91 12.55 -5.13 -44.69
C TYR A 91 11.66 -6.38 -44.70
N TYR A 92 10.91 -6.57 -43.63
CA TYR A 92 9.88 -7.59 -43.46
C TYR A 92 8.51 -6.93 -43.43
N ILE A 93 7.48 -7.63 -43.93
CA ILE A 93 6.09 -7.19 -43.86
C ILE A 93 5.38 -8.05 -42.82
N GLY A 94 4.66 -7.41 -41.90
CA GLY A 94 3.83 -8.06 -40.89
C GLY A 94 2.71 -8.89 -41.52
N LYS A 95 2.11 -9.79 -40.72
CA LYS A 95 0.97 -10.61 -41.17
C LYS A 95 -0.25 -9.77 -41.59
N ASP A 96 -0.35 -8.57 -41.04
CA ASP A 96 -1.35 -7.54 -41.36
C ASP A 96 -1.16 -6.91 -42.76
N LYS A 97 -0.06 -7.24 -43.46
CA LYS A 97 0.35 -6.67 -44.76
C LYS A 97 0.56 -5.15 -44.73
N SER A 98 0.60 -4.54 -43.55
CA SER A 98 0.64 -3.08 -43.36
C SER A 98 1.90 -2.67 -42.60
N THR A 99 2.24 -3.37 -41.53
CA THR A 99 3.40 -3.05 -40.72
C THR A 99 4.68 -3.47 -41.44
N VAL A 100 5.62 -2.56 -41.60
CA VAL A 100 6.92 -2.81 -42.25
C VAL A 100 8.04 -2.69 -41.23
N TRP A 101 8.83 -3.76 -41.07
CA TRP A 101 9.97 -3.84 -40.17
C TRP A 101 11.26 -3.74 -40.99
N SER A 102 12.08 -2.72 -40.79
CA SER A 102 13.38 -2.67 -41.46
C SER A 102 14.35 -3.69 -40.83
N ASN A 103 15.16 -4.36 -41.66
CA ASN A 103 16.25 -5.23 -41.22
C ASN A 103 17.57 -4.46 -41.06
N GLU A 104 17.58 -3.19 -41.44
CA GLU A 104 18.75 -2.33 -41.39
C GLU A 104 18.71 -1.46 -40.13
N GLU A 105 19.87 -1.25 -39.52
CA GLU A 105 19.98 -0.30 -38.42
C GLU A 105 19.61 1.11 -38.90
N PRO A 106 18.77 1.86 -38.17
CA PRO A 106 18.48 3.25 -38.51
C PRO A 106 19.75 4.10 -38.58
N THR A 107 19.78 5.05 -39.50
CA THR A 107 20.90 5.98 -39.66
C THR A 107 21.06 6.85 -38.40
N ARG A 108 22.24 6.76 -37.76
CA ARG A 108 22.51 7.38 -36.45
C ARG A 108 22.67 8.91 -36.50
N ASN A 109 23.03 9.46 -37.65
CA ASN A 109 23.22 10.92 -37.86
C ASN A 109 21.97 11.61 -38.41
N VAL A 110 20.78 11.23 -37.91
CA VAL A 110 19.51 11.83 -38.32
C VAL A 110 18.75 12.26 -37.07
N ARG A 111 18.03 13.38 -37.19
CA ARG A 111 17.13 13.86 -36.14
C ARG A 111 16.09 12.78 -35.78
N THR A 112 15.93 12.48 -34.49
CA THR A 112 14.85 11.64 -33.98
C THR A 112 13.49 12.18 -34.43
N ARG A 113 12.66 11.32 -35.03
CA ARG A 113 11.30 11.70 -35.48
C ARG A 113 10.47 12.20 -34.30
N SER A 114 9.59 13.17 -34.54
CA SER A 114 8.79 13.81 -33.49
C SER A 114 7.98 12.83 -32.63
N HIS A 115 7.46 11.76 -33.23
CA HIS A 115 6.70 10.71 -32.53
C HIS A 115 7.56 9.73 -31.72
N ASN A 116 8.89 9.73 -31.92
CA ASN A 116 9.84 8.93 -31.15
C ASN A 116 10.50 9.73 -30.01
N ILE A 117 10.17 11.02 -29.89
CA ILE A 117 10.67 11.84 -28.78
C ILE A 117 9.82 11.52 -27.56
N ILE A 118 10.40 10.83 -26.60
CA ILE A 118 9.80 10.62 -25.28
C ILE A 118 9.75 11.99 -24.58
N ARG A 119 8.56 12.53 -24.36
CA ARG A 119 8.33 13.83 -23.72
C ARG A 119 7.98 13.72 -22.24
N GLU A 120 7.40 12.58 -21.87
CA GLU A 120 6.97 12.30 -20.51
C GLU A 120 8.05 11.45 -19.86
N HIS A 121 8.66 12.02 -18.81
CA HIS A 121 9.63 11.30 -18.01
C HIS A 121 8.89 10.61 -16.87
N PRO A 122 9.22 9.34 -16.58
CA PRO A 122 8.62 8.63 -15.46
C PRO A 122 9.03 9.33 -14.15
N GLY A 123 8.06 9.58 -13.28
CA GLY A 123 8.30 10.15 -11.96
C GLY A 123 7.11 10.94 -11.41
N PRO A 124 7.22 11.42 -10.15
CA PRO A 124 6.24 12.31 -9.54
C PRO A 124 6.13 13.62 -10.33
N CYS A 125 4.91 14.15 -10.44
CA CYS A 125 4.63 15.39 -11.15
C CYS A 125 3.92 16.38 -10.22
N LEU A 126 3.99 17.67 -10.54
CA LEU A 126 3.28 18.75 -9.84
C LEU A 126 3.56 18.79 -8.32
N GLU A 127 2.50 18.79 -7.52
CA GLU A 127 2.53 18.85 -6.05
C GLU A 127 3.31 17.67 -5.43
N ALA A 128 3.30 16.51 -6.10
CA ALA A 128 4.07 15.34 -5.65
C ALA A 128 5.58 15.53 -5.76
N LEU A 129 6.07 16.47 -6.57
CA LEU A 129 7.50 16.79 -6.68
C LEU A 129 8.05 17.44 -5.40
N ASN A 130 7.20 18.18 -4.69
CA ASN A 130 7.58 18.90 -3.47
C ASN A 130 7.42 18.04 -2.22
N SER A 131 6.75 16.88 -2.32
CA SER A 131 6.56 15.98 -1.18
C SER A 131 7.89 15.38 -0.73
N THR A 132 8.31 15.71 0.49
CA THR A 132 9.60 15.24 1.04
C THR A 132 9.41 14.13 2.06
N THR A 133 8.23 14.06 2.68
CA THR A 133 7.92 13.07 3.71
C THR A 133 6.88 12.06 3.23
N PRO A 134 6.92 10.81 3.71
CA PRO A 134 5.91 9.81 3.37
C PRO A 134 4.49 10.25 3.75
N LEU A 135 4.33 11.00 4.84
CA LEU A 135 3.04 11.53 5.27
C LEU A 135 2.51 12.59 4.31
N GLU A 136 3.36 13.50 3.85
CA GLU A 136 3.00 14.51 2.86
C GLU A 136 2.59 13.87 1.54
N ALA A 137 3.35 12.86 1.08
CA ALA A 137 2.99 12.07 -0.09
C ALA A 137 1.65 11.33 0.09
N PHE A 138 1.40 10.78 1.28
CA PHE A 138 0.12 10.12 1.61
C PHE A 138 -1.07 11.09 1.54
N CYS A 139 -0.90 12.31 2.06
CA CYS A 139 -1.94 13.35 2.03
C CYS A 139 -2.32 13.81 0.62
N LEU A 140 -1.49 13.56 -0.41
CA LEU A 140 -1.84 13.81 -1.81
C LEU A 140 -2.93 12.84 -2.31
N PHE A 141 -2.95 11.60 -1.79
CA PHE A 141 -3.97 10.61 -2.12
C PHE A 141 -5.23 10.79 -1.27
N PHE A 142 -5.04 11.13 0.01
CA PHE A 142 -6.11 11.37 0.97
C PHE A 142 -6.16 12.86 1.35
N THR A 143 -6.70 13.66 0.44
CA THR A 143 -6.83 15.11 0.64
C THR A 143 -7.82 15.44 1.77
N ASP A 144 -7.69 16.64 2.35
CA ASP A 144 -8.60 17.11 3.39
C ASP A 144 -10.06 17.18 2.89
N GLU A 145 -10.29 17.39 1.60
CA GLU A 145 -11.63 17.34 1.01
C GLU A 145 -12.22 15.93 1.06
N ILE A 146 -11.44 14.91 0.70
CA ILE A 146 -11.87 13.50 0.78
C ILE A 146 -12.15 13.14 2.24
N MET A 147 -11.25 13.51 3.16
CA MET A 147 -11.44 13.28 4.60
C MET A 147 -12.70 13.96 5.12
N GLY A 148 -12.96 15.21 4.72
CA GLY A 148 -14.17 15.94 5.07
C GLY A 148 -15.44 15.27 4.55
N LYS A 149 -15.43 14.76 3.32
CA LYS A 149 -16.55 14.00 2.74
C LYS A 149 -16.81 12.71 3.50
N ILE A 150 -15.77 11.94 3.84
CA ILE A 150 -15.90 10.70 4.63
C ILE A 150 -16.57 11.03 5.96
N VAL A 151 -16.03 11.97 6.73
CA VAL A 151 -16.61 12.38 8.02
C VAL A 151 -18.05 12.85 7.87
N GLY A 152 -18.33 13.69 6.86
CA GLY A 152 -19.67 14.21 6.60
C GLY A 152 -20.69 13.11 6.34
N PHE A 153 -20.42 12.22 5.39
CA PHE A 153 -21.34 11.14 5.04
C PHE A 153 -21.46 10.09 6.14
N THR A 154 -20.37 9.76 6.85
CA THR A 154 -20.42 8.87 8.01
C THR A 154 -21.29 9.46 9.12
N ASN A 155 -21.19 10.76 9.40
CA ASN A 155 -22.02 11.41 10.42
C ASN A 155 -23.51 11.48 10.02
N ILE A 156 -23.80 11.70 8.74
CA ILE A 156 -25.18 11.61 8.22
C ILE A 156 -25.73 10.20 8.47
N TYR A 157 -24.99 9.16 8.09
CA TYR A 157 -25.40 7.77 8.32
C TYR A 157 -25.64 7.46 9.81
N ILE A 158 -24.70 7.86 10.67
CA ILE A 158 -24.83 7.70 12.12
C ILE A 158 -26.13 8.36 12.62
N SER A 159 -26.39 9.60 12.20
CA SER A 159 -27.53 10.37 12.67
C SER A 159 -28.89 9.86 12.16
N GLU A 160 -28.96 9.37 10.92
CA GLU A 160 -30.21 9.02 10.26
C GLU A 160 -30.58 7.54 10.36
N LYS A 161 -29.59 6.66 10.50
CA LYS A 161 -29.80 5.20 10.42
C LYS A 161 -29.40 4.47 11.70
N VAL A 162 -28.35 4.92 12.36
CA VAL A 162 -27.73 4.15 13.44
C VAL A 162 -28.21 4.62 14.81
N LYS A 163 -28.41 5.93 15.00
CA LYS A 163 -28.73 6.55 16.30
C LYS A 163 -29.89 5.88 17.05
N ASP A 164 -30.96 5.52 16.36
CA ASP A 164 -32.16 4.93 16.97
C ASP A 164 -31.96 3.50 17.48
N HIS A 165 -30.89 2.81 17.05
CA HIS A 165 -30.56 1.45 17.48
C HIS A 165 -29.77 1.41 18.80
N PHE A 166 -29.35 2.56 19.34
CA PHE A 166 -28.52 2.65 20.54
C PHE A 166 -29.25 3.40 21.65
N GLU A 167 -29.41 2.75 22.80
CA GLU A 167 -29.97 3.39 24.00
C GLU A 167 -29.03 4.46 24.58
N ARG A 168 -27.72 4.24 24.43
CA ARG A 168 -26.68 5.10 25.00
C ARG A 168 -26.10 6.02 23.93
N GLU A 169 -26.30 7.32 24.10
CA GLU A 169 -25.77 8.34 23.18
C GLU A 169 -24.23 8.25 23.01
N ARG A 170 -23.52 7.81 24.05
CA ARG A 170 -22.05 7.69 23.99
C ARG A 170 -21.54 6.66 22.98
N ASP A 171 -22.34 5.65 22.66
CA ASP A 171 -21.93 4.54 21.79
C ASP A 171 -22.14 4.90 20.31
N CYS A 172 -22.99 5.89 20.03
CA CYS A 172 -23.33 6.38 18.69
C CYS A 172 -22.89 7.84 18.48
N LYS A 173 -21.74 8.23 19.04
CA LYS A 173 -21.20 9.59 18.86
C LYS A 173 -20.79 9.84 17.39
N PRO A 174 -20.99 11.06 16.88
CA PRO A 174 -20.47 11.43 15.56
C PRO A 174 -18.94 11.32 15.54
N THR A 175 -18.40 10.97 14.38
CA THR A 175 -16.97 10.89 14.12
C THR A 175 -16.39 12.25 13.74
N ASN A 176 -15.07 12.37 13.88
CA ASN A 176 -14.30 13.54 13.48
C ASN A 176 -13.13 13.15 12.58
N ILE A 177 -12.45 14.14 12.00
CA ILE A 177 -11.32 13.90 11.08
C ILE A 177 -10.20 13.12 11.78
N THR A 178 -9.96 13.36 13.07
CA THR A 178 -8.91 12.68 13.84
C THR A 178 -9.23 11.20 14.04
N GLU A 179 -10.49 10.87 14.37
CA GLU A 179 -10.95 9.49 14.50
C GLU A 179 -10.87 8.74 13.17
N VAL A 180 -11.31 9.35 12.07
CA VAL A 180 -11.19 8.74 10.73
C VAL A 180 -9.73 8.53 10.33
N LYS A 181 -8.86 9.51 10.59
CA LYS A 181 -7.40 9.36 10.37
C LYS A 181 -6.83 8.22 11.22
N ALA A 182 -7.15 8.16 12.50
CA ALA A 182 -6.71 7.08 13.38
C ALA A 182 -7.21 5.70 12.93
N SER A 183 -8.47 5.60 12.47
CA SER A 183 -8.99 4.34 11.91
C SER A 183 -8.24 3.92 10.64
N LEU A 184 -7.91 4.85 9.75
CA LEU A 184 -7.12 4.55 8.56
C LEU A 184 -5.69 4.14 8.91
N GLU A 185 -5.04 4.87 9.82
CA GLU A 185 -3.70 4.56 10.30
C GLU A 185 -3.64 3.16 10.92
N LEU A 186 -4.66 2.77 11.68
CA LEU A 186 -4.78 1.41 12.20
C LEU A 186 -4.86 0.37 11.08
N LEU A 187 -5.67 0.60 10.05
CA LEU A 187 -5.76 -0.33 8.90
C LEU A 187 -4.41 -0.48 8.20
N PHE A 188 -3.68 0.62 7.98
CA PHE A 188 -2.33 0.58 7.40
C PHE A 188 -1.34 -0.15 8.31
N TYR A 189 -1.42 0.08 9.62
CA TYR A 189 -0.53 -0.56 10.59
C TYR A 189 -0.78 -2.08 10.68
N ILE A 190 -2.05 -2.49 10.73
CA ILE A 190 -2.48 -3.89 10.69
C ILE A 190 -2.02 -4.56 9.40
N GLY A 191 -2.16 -3.88 8.26
CA GLY A 191 -1.67 -4.35 6.96
C GLY A 191 -0.15 -4.51 6.94
N LYS A 192 0.59 -3.55 7.49
CA LYS A 192 2.05 -3.59 7.62
C LYS A 192 2.51 -4.79 8.45
N LEU A 193 1.83 -5.08 9.54
CA LEU A 193 2.12 -6.24 10.40
C LEU A 193 1.67 -7.58 9.79
N ARG A 194 0.94 -7.57 8.66
CA ARG A 194 0.38 -8.75 7.99
C ARG A 194 -0.59 -9.55 8.88
N ILE A 195 -1.23 -8.88 9.84
CA ILE A 195 -2.17 -9.48 10.80
C ILE A 195 -3.63 -9.13 10.49
N ALA A 196 -3.93 -8.68 9.28
CA ALA A 196 -5.29 -8.30 8.86
C ALA A 196 -6.32 -9.45 8.93
N HIS A 197 -5.86 -10.69 8.98
CA HIS A 197 -6.69 -11.88 9.09
C HIS A 197 -7.03 -12.25 10.55
N LEU A 198 -6.35 -11.65 11.53
CA LEU A 198 -6.60 -11.94 12.94
C LEU A 198 -7.90 -11.27 13.39
N ASN A 199 -8.53 -11.85 14.41
CA ASN A 199 -9.76 -11.30 14.96
C ASN A 199 -9.45 -9.98 15.70
N THR A 200 -10.35 -9.00 15.61
CA THR A 200 -10.25 -7.77 16.41
C THR A 200 -10.15 -8.03 17.91
N LYS A 201 -10.66 -9.16 18.43
CA LYS A 201 -10.44 -9.57 19.82
C LYS A 201 -8.95 -9.79 20.13
N ASP A 202 -8.25 -10.47 19.23
CA ASP A 202 -6.82 -10.77 19.38
C ASP A 202 -5.97 -9.51 19.19
N LEU A 203 -6.31 -8.66 18.21
CA LEU A 203 -5.59 -7.40 17.97
C LEU A 203 -5.68 -6.42 19.17
N TRP A 204 -6.75 -6.47 19.95
CA TRP A 204 -6.99 -5.60 21.11
C TRP A 204 -6.84 -6.35 22.45
N ALA A 205 -6.17 -7.51 22.46
CA ALA A 205 -5.95 -8.27 23.69
C ALA A 205 -4.99 -7.54 24.66
N THR A 206 -5.35 -7.50 25.94
CA THR A 206 -4.58 -6.83 27.01
C THR A 206 -3.60 -7.77 27.73
N ASP A 207 -3.59 -9.06 27.39
CA ASP A 207 -2.75 -10.11 27.98
C ASP A 207 -1.28 -10.07 27.52
N GLY A 208 -0.90 -9.03 26.77
CA GLY A 208 0.42 -8.85 26.18
C GLY A 208 0.60 -9.52 24.81
N SER A 209 -0.43 -10.21 24.29
CA SER A 209 -0.42 -10.77 22.94
C SER A 209 -0.97 -9.82 21.87
N GLY A 210 -1.73 -8.80 22.29
CA GLY A 210 -2.35 -7.83 21.40
C GLY A 210 -1.40 -6.77 20.85
N CYS A 211 -1.98 -5.88 20.05
CA CYS A 211 -1.26 -4.75 19.47
C CYS A 211 -1.47 -3.50 20.32
N ASP A 212 -0.44 -3.07 21.05
CA ASP A 212 -0.48 -1.88 21.92
C ASP A 212 -0.93 -0.62 21.18
N ILE A 213 -0.53 -0.47 19.91
CA ILE A 213 -0.92 0.67 19.07
C ILE A 213 -2.42 0.64 18.78
N CYS A 214 -3.01 -0.54 18.60
CA CYS A 214 -4.45 -0.69 18.40
C CYS A 214 -5.23 -0.18 19.61
N ILE A 215 -4.84 -0.63 20.80
CA ILE A 215 -5.50 -0.26 22.06
C ILE A 215 -5.30 1.24 22.36
N SER A 216 -4.10 1.76 22.09
CA SER A 216 -3.75 3.16 22.34
C SER A 216 -4.45 4.14 21.39
N ALA A 217 -4.70 3.75 20.14
CA ALA A 217 -5.28 4.64 19.15
C ALA A 217 -6.81 4.79 19.30
N MET A 218 -7.55 3.68 19.47
CA MET A 218 -8.98 3.72 19.75
C MET A 218 -9.48 2.39 20.35
N SER A 219 -10.63 2.43 21.03
CA SER A 219 -11.22 1.22 21.59
C SER A 219 -11.71 0.25 20.49
N ARG A 220 -11.63 -1.06 20.77
CA ARG A 220 -12.15 -2.11 19.87
C ARG A 220 -13.60 -1.86 19.46
N LYS A 221 -14.45 -1.48 20.43
CA LYS A 221 -15.87 -1.17 20.19
C LYS A 221 -16.03 -0.02 19.21
N ARG A 222 -15.23 1.05 19.33
CA ARG A 222 -15.29 2.21 18.42
C ARG A 222 -14.75 1.87 17.03
N PHE A 223 -13.65 1.14 16.95
CA PHE A 223 -13.10 0.67 15.68
C PHE A 223 -14.10 -0.20 14.91
N HIS A 224 -14.73 -1.15 15.61
CA HIS A 224 -15.77 -1.99 15.05
C HIS A 224 -16.97 -1.15 14.60
N PHE A 225 -17.48 -0.25 15.44
CA PHE A 225 -18.59 0.64 15.10
C PHE A 225 -18.33 1.46 13.82
N LEU A 226 -17.13 2.00 13.65
CA LEU A 226 -16.77 2.80 12.46
C LEU A 226 -16.51 1.95 11.21
N SER A 227 -16.23 0.66 11.38
CA SER A 227 -15.85 -0.25 10.29
C SER A 227 -16.97 -1.21 9.87
N THR A 228 -18.08 -1.26 10.62
CA THR A 228 -19.22 -2.14 10.36
C THR A 228 -20.15 -1.52 9.33
N LYS A 229 -20.68 -2.35 8.43
CA LYS A 229 -21.72 -1.97 7.45
C LYS A 229 -23.10 -1.88 8.08
#